data_AF-A0A2H5VAX7-F1
#
_entry.id   AF-A0A2H5VAX7-F1
#
_cell.length_a   1.000
_cell.length_b   1.000
_cell.length_c   1.000
_cell.angle_alpha   90.00
_cell.angle_beta   90.00
_cell.angle_gamma   90.00
#
_symmetry.space_group_name_H-M   'P 1'
#
loop_
_entity.id
_entity.type
_entity.pdbx_description
1 polymer ?
#
loop_
_entity_poly.entity_id
_entity_poly.type
_entity_poly.pdbx_seq_one_letter_code
_entity_poly.pdbx_strand_id
1 'polypeptide(L)'
;MSLLAVFALLGFFPLTVLLASYASNSKYPFIGGLRALYQLISYEIPLILAVLPIVILASTLSLTGIVEAQYAYWFILLVPIGAFVFFVTALAELERIPFDLPEAESEIVAGWLTEYSGMAYGLIQLANYIKMYALSALFTTLFLGGWIGPEFLPSIEVFNVQVLSSSEVNSMFWFTIKTFGVALFMIIIRGINPRVKIDVLLRAGWSKLIALAFINVFIAVALLYLGVVGVGP
;
A
#
# COMPACT_ATOMS: atom_id res chain seq x y z
N MET A 1 4.40 15.96 3.59
CA MET A 1 3.01 15.48 3.42
C MET A 1 2.63 14.66 4.64
N SER A 2 1.43 14.86 5.19
CA SER A 2 0.96 14.10 6.35
C SER A 2 0.40 12.75 5.90
N LEU A 3 0.64 11.71 6.71
CA LEU A 3 0.14 10.36 6.50
C LEU A 3 -1.40 10.32 6.39
N LEU A 4 -2.09 11.14 7.20
CA LEU A 4 -3.55 11.28 7.18
C LEU A 4 -4.09 11.70 5.81
N ALA A 5 -3.39 12.59 5.11
CA ALA A 5 -3.82 13.03 3.78
C ALA A 5 -3.79 11.88 2.77
N VAL A 6 -2.83 10.95 2.90
CA VAL A 6 -2.76 9.79 2.00
C VAL A 6 -3.93 8.84 2.25
N PHE A 7 -4.26 8.54 3.51
CA PHE A 7 -5.41 7.70 3.84
C PHE A 7 -6.74 8.34 3.46
N ALA A 8 -6.89 9.65 3.66
CA ALA A 8 -8.08 10.37 3.24
C ALA A 8 -8.31 10.25 1.71
N LEU A 9 -7.24 10.30 0.91
CA LEU A 9 -7.32 10.08 -0.54
C LEU A 9 -7.60 8.62 -0.90
N LEU A 10 -7.03 7.65 -0.18
CA LEU A 10 -7.30 6.23 -0.40
C LEU A 10 -8.77 5.87 -0.12
N GLY A 11 -9.38 6.46 0.91
CA GLY A 11 -10.79 6.22 1.24
C GLY A 11 -11.81 6.72 0.21
N PHE A 12 -11.39 7.49 -0.81
CA PHE A 12 -12.26 7.86 -1.92
C PHE A 12 -12.37 6.76 -2.99
N PHE A 13 -11.41 5.84 -3.10
CA PHE A 13 -11.42 4.82 -4.16
C PHE A 13 -12.64 3.88 -4.12
N PRO A 14 -13.11 3.38 -2.97
CA PRO A 14 -14.30 2.53 -2.94
C PRO A 14 -15.55 3.26 -3.48
N LEU A 15 -15.66 4.56 -3.20
CA LEU A 15 -16.75 5.39 -3.69
C LEU A 15 -16.68 5.61 -5.21
N THR A 16 -15.49 5.81 -5.78
CA THR A 16 -15.34 6.00 -7.23
C THR A 16 -15.70 4.74 -7.99
N VAL A 17 -15.33 3.56 -7.48
CA VAL A 17 -15.71 2.27 -8.06
C VAL A 17 -17.24 2.08 -8.03
N LEU A 18 -17.89 2.42 -6.92
CA LEU A 18 -19.36 2.31 -6.81
C LEU A 18 -20.08 3.24 -7.79
N LEU A 19 -19.64 4.50 -7.89
CA LEU A 19 -20.21 5.48 -8.82
C LEU A 19 -20.00 5.08 -10.28
N ALA A 20 -18.82 4.57 -10.61
CA ALA A 20 -18.53 4.03 -11.94
C ALA A 20 -19.47 2.85 -12.27
N SER A 21 -19.63 1.92 -11.34
CA SER A 21 -20.51 0.76 -11.48
C SER A 21 -21.99 1.13 -11.65
N TYR A 22 -22.46 2.16 -10.94
CA TYR A 22 -23.82 2.68 -11.09
C TYR A 22 -24.02 3.39 -12.43
N ALA A 23 -23.03 4.16 -12.88
CA ALA A 23 -23.07 4.87 -14.16
C ALA A 23 -23.13 3.92 -15.37
N SER A 24 -22.60 2.71 -15.25
CA SER A 24 -22.67 1.66 -16.28
C SER A 24 -24.11 1.20 -16.61
N ASN A 25 -25.11 1.53 -15.79
CA ASN A 25 -26.54 1.27 -16.04
C ASN A 25 -26.88 -0.18 -16.48
N SER A 26 -26.15 -1.17 -15.94
CA SER A 26 -26.32 -2.58 -16.25
C SER A 26 -26.23 -3.41 -14.96
N LYS A 27 -27.02 -4.49 -14.89
CA LYS A 27 -27.17 -5.28 -13.64
C LYS A 27 -25.88 -5.98 -13.23
N TYR A 28 -25.13 -6.55 -14.19
CA TYR A 28 -23.93 -7.33 -13.88
C TYR A 28 -22.74 -6.46 -13.42
N PRO A 29 -22.42 -5.32 -14.08
CA PRO A 29 -21.40 -4.39 -13.60
C PRO A 29 -21.73 -3.82 -12.22
N PHE A 30 -23.00 -3.54 -11.94
CA PHE A 30 -23.41 -3.06 -10.61
C PHE A 30 -23.16 -4.10 -9.51
N ILE A 31 -23.47 -5.38 -9.74
CA ILE A 31 -23.17 -6.47 -8.80
C ILE A 31 -21.66 -6.65 -8.63
N GLY A 32 -20.88 -6.56 -9.71
CA GLY A 32 -19.41 -6.60 -9.66
C GLY A 32 -18.83 -5.45 -8.83
N GLY A 33 -19.36 -4.24 -9.02
CA GLY A 33 -19.01 -3.05 -8.24
C GLY A 33 -19.32 -3.16 -6.76
N LEU A 34 -20.47 -3.73 -6.38
CA LEU A 34 -20.80 -3.99 -4.98
C LEU A 34 -19.82 -4.97 -4.33
N ARG A 35 -19.39 -6.01 -5.06
CA ARG A 35 -18.38 -6.96 -4.56
C ARG A 35 -17.02 -6.30 -4.36
N ALA A 36 -16.61 -5.46 -5.31
CA ALA A 36 -15.41 -4.62 -5.22
C ALA A 36 -15.46 -3.73 -3.98
N LEU A 37 -16.58 -3.02 -3.79
CA LEU A 37 -16.82 -2.15 -2.64
C LEU A 37 -16.65 -2.90 -1.30
N TYR A 38 -17.29 -4.07 -1.16
CA TYR A 38 -17.16 -4.87 0.07
C TYR A 38 -15.73 -5.30 0.35
N GLN A 39 -14.97 -5.63 -0.70
CA GLN A 39 -13.56 -5.96 -0.55
C GLN A 39 -12.74 -4.73 -0.14
N LEU A 40 -12.82 -3.62 -0.87
CA LEU A 40 -12.00 -2.43 -0.58
C LEU A 40 -12.25 -1.93 0.84
N ILE A 41 -13.52 -1.81 1.26
CA ILE A 41 -13.88 -1.40 2.63
C ILE A 41 -13.33 -2.40 3.67
N SER A 42 -13.43 -3.70 3.41
CA SER A 42 -12.95 -4.72 4.35
C SER A 42 -11.44 -4.68 4.58
N TYR A 43 -10.67 -4.21 3.60
CA TYR A 43 -9.21 -4.18 3.65
C TYR A 43 -8.63 -2.80 4.01
N GLU A 44 -9.43 -1.74 3.92
CA GLU A 44 -9.05 -0.39 4.34
C GLU A 44 -8.83 -0.30 5.87
N ILE A 45 -9.71 -0.91 6.66
CA ILE A 45 -9.60 -0.93 8.13
C ILE A 45 -8.27 -1.57 8.60
N PRO A 46 -7.94 -2.83 8.22
CA PRO A 46 -6.67 -3.42 8.61
C PRO A 46 -5.45 -2.70 8.01
N LEU A 47 -5.56 -2.07 6.83
CA LEU A 47 -4.48 -1.24 6.25
C LEU A 47 -4.14 -0.06 7.18
N ILE A 48 -5.15 0.67 7.67
CA ILE A 48 -4.96 1.80 8.59
C ILE A 48 -4.39 1.31 9.93
N LEU A 49 -4.96 0.22 10.48
CA LEU A 49 -4.48 -0.35 11.74
C LEU A 49 -3.04 -0.87 11.66
N ALA A 50 -2.59 -1.35 10.49
CA ALA A 50 -1.21 -1.79 10.30
C ALA A 50 -0.18 -0.65 10.37
N VAL A 51 -0.61 0.60 10.14
CA VAL A 51 0.27 1.78 10.19
C VAL A 51 0.30 2.46 11.56
N LEU A 52 -0.73 2.30 12.39
CA LEU A 52 -0.74 2.84 13.76
C LEU A 52 0.53 2.52 14.57
N PRO A 53 1.06 1.28 14.57
CA PRO A 53 2.29 0.90 15.27
C PRO A 53 3.50 1.74 14.85
N ILE A 54 3.60 2.07 13.56
CA ILE A 54 4.68 2.91 13.01
C ILE A 54 4.55 4.34 13.54
N VAL A 55 3.33 4.88 13.56
CA VAL A 55 3.08 6.23 14.09
C VAL A 55 3.41 6.31 15.58
N ILE A 56 3.10 5.26 16.35
CA ILE A 56 3.43 5.19 17.78
C ILE A 56 4.95 5.17 17.98
N LEU A 57 5.68 4.36 17.21
CA LEU A 57 7.14 4.28 17.33
C LEU A 57 7.83 5.56 16.83
N ALA A 58 7.38 6.13 15.71
CA ALA A 58 7.96 7.34 15.12
C ALA A 58 7.53 8.63 15.83
N SER A 59 6.46 8.60 16.63
CA SER A 59 5.88 9.77 17.34
C SER A 59 5.50 10.94 16.42
N THR A 60 5.30 10.69 15.13
CA THR A 60 4.97 11.71 14.13
C THR A 60 4.07 11.16 13.04
N LEU A 61 3.25 12.05 12.47
CA LEU A 61 2.38 11.77 11.32
C LEU A 61 2.97 12.30 10.01
N SER A 62 4.13 12.94 10.04
CA SER A 62 4.83 13.37 8.82
C SER A 62 5.56 12.18 8.19
N LEU A 63 5.38 11.98 6.89
CA LEU A 63 6.11 10.93 6.16
C LEU A 63 7.63 11.13 6.25
N THR A 64 8.10 12.38 6.33
CA THR A 64 9.54 12.67 6.46
C THR A 64 10.08 12.27 7.83
N GLY A 65 9.36 12.65 8.90
CA GLY A 65 9.74 12.29 10.26
C GLY A 65 9.68 10.79 10.52
N ILE A 66 8.76 10.07 9.86
CA ILE A 66 8.71 8.60 9.91
C ILE A 66 9.99 8.01 9.33
N VAL A 67 10.47 8.52 8.19
CA VAL A 67 11.71 8.03 7.58
C VAL A 67 12.91 8.35 8.46
N GLU A 68 12.99 9.55 9.03
CA GLU A 68 14.06 9.95 9.94
C GLU A 68 14.12 9.05 11.19
N ALA A 69 12.97 8.65 11.74
CA ALA A 69 12.89 7.71 12.86
C ALA A 69 13.42 6.29 12.53
N GLN A 70 13.60 5.95 11.25
CA GLN A 70 14.11 4.66 10.79
C GLN A 70 15.64 4.61 10.59
N TYR A 71 16.36 5.67 10.96
CA TYR A 71 17.81 5.72 10.79
C TYR A 71 18.54 4.65 11.61
N ALA A 72 18.07 4.36 12.83
CA ALA A 72 18.66 3.33 13.68
C ALA A 72 18.26 1.90 13.25
N TYR A 73 16.96 1.67 13.11
CA TYR A 73 16.41 0.37 12.74
C TYR A 73 15.22 0.55 11.80
N TRP A 74 15.14 -0.30 10.77
CA TRP A 74 13.97 -0.32 9.89
C TRP A 74 12.76 -0.92 10.61
N PHE A 75 11.59 -0.32 10.43
CA PHE A 75 10.37 -0.81 11.11
C PHE A 75 9.92 -2.18 10.64
N ILE A 76 10.39 -2.67 9.48
CA ILE A 76 10.16 -4.06 9.07
C ILE A 76 10.74 -5.08 10.06
N LEU A 77 11.83 -4.76 10.75
CA LEU A 77 12.47 -5.65 11.72
C LEU A 77 11.79 -5.59 13.09
N LEU A 78 11.35 -4.41 13.50
CA LEU A 78 10.67 -4.19 14.77
C LEU A 78 9.22 -4.68 14.76
N VAL A 79 8.55 -4.47 13.63
CA VAL A 79 7.10 -4.66 13.47
C VAL A 79 6.81 -5.48 12.21
N PRO A 80 7.31 -6.74 12.11
CA PRO A 80 7.16 -7.55 10.89
C PRO A 80 5.71 -7.95 10.62
N ILE A 81 4.89 -8.11 11.68
CA ILE A 81 3.47 -8.43 11.56
C ILE A 81 2.73 -7.27 10.88
N GLY A 82 3.03 -6.03 11.25
CA GLY A 82 2.47 -4.84 10.61
C GLY A 82 2.84 -4.74 9.15
N ALA A 83 4.11 -5.00 8.82
CA ALA A 83 4.57 -5.03 7.43
C ALA A 83 3.81 -6.07 6.61
N PHE A 84 3.63 -7.27 7.16
CA PHE A 84 2.87 -8.33 6.51
C PHE A 84 1.40 -7.95 6.30
N VAL A 85 0.72 -7.45 7.35
CA VAL A 85 -0.68 -7.03 7.23
C VAL A 85 -0.82 -5.93 6.19
N PHE A 86 0.01 -4.87 6.28
CA PHE A 86 -0.02 -3.77 5.32
C PHE A 86 0.18 -4.27 3.88
N PHE A 87 1.15 -5.15 3.66
CA PHE A 87 1.47 -5.65 2.34
C PHE A 87 0.32 -6.50 1.75
N VAL A 88 -0.29 -7.37 2.56
CA VAL A 88 -1.47 -8.16 2.15
C VAL A 88 -2.67 -7.26 1.88
N THR A 89 -2.91 -6.26 2.72
CA THR A 89 -4.02 -5.32 2.51
C THR A 89 -3.79 -4.43 1.30
N ALA A 90 -2.56 -4.01 1.02
CA ALA A 90 -2.22 -3.26 -0.19
C ALA A 90 -2.44 -4.10 -1.48
N LEU A 91 -2.13 -5.40 -1.44
CA LEU A 91 -2.45 -6.31 -2.55
C LEU A 91 -3.96 -6.46 -2.76
N ALA A 92 -4.72 -6.57 -1.67
CA ALA A 92 -6.17 -6.67 -1.74
C ALA A 92 -6.82 -5.37 -2.25
N GLU A 93 -6.28 -4.23 -1.84
CA GLU A 93 -6.71 -2.91 -2.30
C GLU A 93 -6.52 -2.76 -3.82
N LEU A 94 -5.48 -3.37 -4.39
CA LEU A 94 -5.22 -3.31 -5.83
C LEU A 94 -6.13 -4.17 -6.69
N GLU A 95 -7.01 -4.97 -6.09
CA GLU A 95 -7.95 -5.86 -6.78
C GLU A 95 -7.24 -6.81 -7.76
N ARG A 96 -5.97 -7.16 -7.50
CA ARG A 96 -5.18 -8.05 -8.35
C ARG A 96 -5.10 -9.45 -7.76
N ILE A 97 -4.91 -10.44 -8.64
CA ILE A 97 -4.69 -11.84 -8.26
C ILE A 97 -3.63 -11.88 -7.13
N PRO A 98 -3.91 -12.50 -5.98
CA PRO A 98 -5.01 -13.44 -5.68
C PRO A 98 -6.35 -12.83 -5.24
N PHE A 99 -6.42 -11.51 -5.03
CA PHE A 99 -7.57 -10.74 -4.52
C PHE A 99 -8.39 -10.08 -5.64
N ASP A 100 -8.41 -10.67 -6.82
CA ASP A 100 -9.20 -10.16 -7.95
C ASP A 100 -10.60 -10.77 -7.88
N LEU A 101 -11.52 -10.16 -7.12
CA LEU A 101 -12.95 -10.50 -7.08
C LEU A 101 -13.79 -9.77 -8.13
N PRO A 102 -13.53 -8.48 -8.42
CA PRO A 102 -14.36 -7.73 -9.34
C PRO A 102 -14.23 -8.23 -10.78
N GLU A 103 -13.04 -8.62 -11.25
CA GLU A 103 -12.81 -9.02 -12.65
C GLU A 103 -13.05 -10.53 -12.86
N ALA A 104 -13.97 -11.14 -12.11
CA ALA A 104 -14.27 -12.56 -12.24
C ALA A 104 -14.87 -12.91 -13.62
N GLU A 105 -14.04 -13.25 -14.60
CA GLU A 105 -14.49 -13.73 -15.92
C GLU A 105 -15.52 -14.85 -15.83
N SER A 106 -15.33 -15.75 -14.86
CA SER A 106 -16.20 -16.92 -14.65
C SER A 106 -17.57 -16.58 -14.05
N GLU A 107 -17.75 -15.41 -13.42
CA GLU A 107 -18.98 -15.07 -12.68
C GLU A 107 -19.65 -13.78 -13.18
N ILE A 108 -18.87 -12.79 -13.63
CA ILE A 108 -19.32 -11.43 -13.98
C ILE A 108 -18.51 -10.79 -15.14
N VAL A 109 -17.86 -11.60 -15.99
CA VAL A 109 -17.07 -11.15 -17.16
C VAL A 109 -15.89 -10.23 -16.79
N ALA A 110 -16.08 -8.93 -16.66
CA ALA A 110 -15.05 -7.98 -16.22
C ALA A 110 -15.51 -7.10 -15.05
N GLY A 111 -16.59 -7.51 -14.36
CA GLY A 111 -17.17 -6.77 -13.25
C GLY A 111 -17.61 -5.38 -13.66
N TRP A 112 -17.18 -4.38 -12.89
CA TRP A 112 -17.55 -2.97 -13.13
C TRP A 112 -16.86 -2.34 -14.35
N LEU A 113 -15.83 -2.99 -14.91
CA LEU A 113 -15.10 -2.50 -16.09
C LEU A 113 -15.80 -2.85 -17.41
N THR A 114 -16.77 -3.77 -17.39
CA THR A 114 -17.35 -4.39 -18.61
C THR A 114 -17.92 -3.38 -19.62
N GLU A 115 -18.48 -2.26 -19.15
CA GLU A 115 -19.12 -1.26 -20.02
C GLU A 115 -18.17 -0.12 -20.43
N TYR A 116 -16.94 -0.08 -19.89
CA TYR A 116 -15.95 0.94 -20.20
C TYR A 116 -15.07 0.51 -21.37
N SER A 117 -14.93 1.38 -22.38
CA SER A 117 -14.13 1.10 -23.58
C SER A 117 -13.22 2.28 -23.96
N GLY A 118 -12.23 2.00 -24.82
CA GLY A 118 -11.32 2.99 -25.38
C GLY A 118 -10.55 3.79 -24.31
N MET A 119 -10.71 5.12 -24.34
CA MET A 119 -9.98 6.03 -23.46
C MET A 119 -10.38 5.89 -21.99
N ALA A 120 -11.66 5.67 -21.69
CA ALA A 120 -12.15 5.57 -20.30
C ALA A 120 -11.56 4.35 -19.59
N TYR A 121 -11.54 3.20 -20.28
CA TYR A 121 -10.85 2.00 -19.79
C TYR A 121 -9.36 2.24 -19.58
N GLY A 122 -8.68 2.91 -20.53
CA GLY A 122 -7.27 3.25 -20.41
C GLY A 122 -6.94 4.11 -19.19
N LEU A 123 -7.80 5.10 -18.87
CA LEU A 123 -7.63 5.95 -17.69
C LEU A 123 -7.82 5.18 -16.38
N ILE A 124 -8.81 4.29 -16.31
CA ILE A 124 -9.03 3.43 -15.15
C ILE A 124 -7.83 2.51 -14.92
N GLN A 125 -7.32 1.90 -15.99
CA GLN A 125 -6.15 1.03 -15.90
C GLN A 125 -4.89 1.79 -15.46
N LEU A 126 -4.69 3.00 -15.99
CA LEU A 126 -3.60 3.88 -15.58
C LEU A 126 -3.71 4.23 -14.09
N ALA A 127 -4.91 4.57 -13.61
CA ALA A 127 -5.15 4.87 -12.20
C ALA A 127 -4.81 3.67 -11.29
N ASN A 128 -5.15 2.45 -11.69
CA ASN A 128 -4.79 1.23 -10.95
C ASN A 128 -3.26 1.02 -10.86
N TYR A 129 -2.51 1.35 -11.92
CA TYR A 129 -1.04 1.31 -11.89
C TYR A 129 -0.43 2.43 -11.03
N ILE A 130 -1.00 3.63 -11.07
CA ILE A 130 -0.59 4.73 -10.17
C ILE A 130 -0.87 4.34 -8.72
N LYS A 131 -2.02 3.72 -8.41
CA LYS A 131 -2.35 3.20 -7.08
C LYS A 131 -1.33 2.16 -6.61
N MET A 132 -0.92 1.25 -7.49
CA MET A 132 0.10 0.24 -7.19
C MET A 132 1.44 0.88 -6.84
N TYR A 133 1.87 1.88 -7.62
CA TYR A 133 3.09 2.61 -7.35
C TYR A 133 2.99 3.40 -6.04
N ALA A 134 1.87 4.08 -5.77
CA ALA A 134 1.64 4.84 -4.55
C ALA A 134 1.66 3.96 -3.29
N LEU A 135 1.01 2.79 -3.32
CA LEU A 135 1.03 1.85 -2.20
C LEU A 135 2.42 1.23 -1.98
N SER A 136 3.15 0.95 -3.06
CA SER A 136 4.54 0.47 -2.98
C SER A 136 5.47 1.54 -2.41
N ALA A 137 5.28 2.81 -2.81
CA ALA A 137 5.99 3.94 -2.27
C ALA A 137 5.71 4.12 -0.77
N LEU A 138 4.45 4.01 -0.37
CA LEU A 138 4.05 4.11 1.04
C LEU A 138 4.59 2.95 1.87
N PHE A 139 4.64 1.73 1.36
CA PHE A 139 5.29 0.62 2.06
C PHE A 139 6.79 0.88 2.27
N THR A 140 7.48 1.40 1.25
CA THR A 140 8.91 1.73 1.34
C THR A 140 9.18 2.83 2.36
N THR A 141 8.37 3.89 2.41
CA THR A 141 8.53 4.96 3.41
C THR A 141 8.20 4.48 4.82
N LEU A 142 7.21 3.61 4.97
CA LEU A 142 6.75 3.15 6.29
C LEU A 142 7.58 2.02 6.89
N PHE A 143 8.16 1.12 6.08
CA PHE A 143 8.81 -0.10 6.60
C PHE A 143 10.28 -0.25 6.21
N LEU A 144 10.70 0.30 5.06
CA LEU A 144 12.03 0.06 4.47
C LEU A 144 12.98 1.27 4.55
N GLY A 145 12.73 2.23 5.44
CA GLY A 145 13.65 3.35 5.62
C GLY A 145 13.61 4.40 4.51
N GLY A 146 12.59 4.40 3.63
CA GLY A 146 12.48 5.39 2.55
C GLY A 146 13.77 5.52 1.73
N TRP A 147 14.37 6.72 1.80
CA TRP A 147 15.61 7.08 1.10
C TRP A 147 16.91 6.70 1.83
N ILE A 148 16.84 6.17 3.05
CA ILE A 148 18.03 5.81 3.84
C ILE A 148 18.71 4.60 3.21
N GLY A 149 19.97 4.77 2.82
CA GLY A 149 20.83 3.71 2.30
C GLY A 149 22.30 4.12 2.41
N PRO A 150 23.24 3.15 2.34
CA PRO A 150 24.66 3.45 2.40
C PRO A 150 25.06 4.40 1.25
N GLU A 151 25.94 5.37 1.54
CA GLU A 151 26.46 6.30 0.56
C GLU A 151 27.49 5.61 -0.34
N PHE A 152 27.12 5.33 -1.59
CA PHE A 152 27.98 4.64 -2.55
C PHE A 152 28.12 5.38 -3.89
N LEU A 153 27.17 6.25 -4.25
CA LEU A 153 27.13 6.86 -5.58
C LEU A 153 27.93 8.19 -5.61
N PRO A 154 28.78 8.40 -6.65
CA PRO A 154 29.46 9.68 -6.86
C PRO A 154 28.48 10.77 -7.31
N SER A 155 28.83 12.05 -7.05
CA SER A 155 28.09 13.22 -7.51
C SER A 155 27.96 13.24 -9.03
N ILE A 156 26.76 13.57 -9.53
CA ILE A 156 26.51 13.76 -10.96
C ILE A 156 26.75 15.24 -11.27
N GLU A 157 27.85 15.54 -11.98
CA GLU A 157 28.10 16.87 -12.53
C GLU A 157 27.68 16.90 -14.01
N VAL A 158 26.81 17.84 -14.38
CA VAL A 158 26.40 18.07 -15.77
C VAL A 158 26.82 19.50 -16.14
N PHE A 159 27.65 19.65 -17.17
CA PHE A 159 28.15 20.95 -17.65
C PHE A 159 28.80 21.85 -16.57
N ASN A 160 29.65 21.30 -15.69
CA ASN A 160 30.35 22.05 -14.62
C ASN A 160 29.43 22.82 -13.65
N VAL A 161 28.15 22.50 -13.61
CA VAL A 161 27.21 22.98 -12.59
C VAL A 161 26.88 21.79 -11.70
N GLN A 162 27.11 21.93 -10.39
CA GLN A 162 26.66 20.95 -9.40
C GLN A 162 25.15 21.08 -9.24
N VAL A 163 24.39 20.25 -9.97
CA VAL A 163 22.92 20.30 -9.96
C VAL A 163 22.34 19.47 -8.82
N LEU A 164 23.00 18.38 -8.41
CA LEU A 164 22.54 17.47 -7.35
C LEU A 164 23.72 17.04 -6.48
N SER A 165 23.55 17.14 -5.15
CA SER A 165 24.56 16.66 -4.21
C SER A 165 24.63 15.12 -4.23
N SER A 166 25.81 14.53 -3.95
CA SER A 166 25.97 13.07 -3.90
C SER A 166 24.95 12.37 -2.98
N SER A 167 24.59 13.03 -1.87
CA SER A 167 23.60 12.55 -0.90
C SER A 167 22.17 12.50 -1.44
N GLU A 168 21.78 13.46 -2.29
CA GLU A 168 20.45 13.55 -2.89
C GLU A 168 20.25 12.51 -3.99
N VAL A 169 21.27 12.32 -4.83
CA VAL A 169 21.29 11.28 -5.87
C VAL A 169 21.18 9.89 -5.24
N ASN A 170 21.94 9.65 -4.16
CA ASN A 170 21.89 8.39 -3.44
C ASN A 170 20.50 8.15 -2.82
N SER A 171 19.93 9.18 -2.20
CA SER A 171 18.60 9.14 -1.58
C SER A 171 17.49 8.81 -2.60
N MET A 172 17.51 9.47 -3.76
CA MET A 172 16.54 9.24 -4.84
C MET A 172 16.70 7.84 -5.45
N PHE A 173 17.95 7.39 -5.63
CA PHE A 173 18.25 6.05 -6.14
C PHE A 173 17.73 4.96 -5.20
N TRP A 174 18.04 5.05 -3.90
CA TRP A 174 17.59 4.06 -2.91
C TRP A 174 16.08 4.04 -2.75
N PHE A 175 15.43 5.20 -2.76
CA PHE A 175 13.98 5.24 -2.74
C PHE A 175 13.40 4.55 -3.99
N THR A 176 13.87 4.91 -5.18
CA THR A 176 13.36 4.36 -6.45
C THR A 176 13.58 2.85 -6.56
N ILE A 177 14.75 2.35 -6.19
CA ILE A 177 15.03 0.91 -6.29
C ILE A 177 14.23 0.09 -5.28
N LYS A 178 14.01 0.61 -4.06
CA LYS A 178 13.18 -0.05 -3.05
C LYS A 178 11.71 -0.04 -3.44
N THR A 179 11.16 1.09 -3.88
CA THR A 179 9.77 1.17 -4.36
C THR A 179 9.55 0.27 -5.57
N PHE A 180 10.49 0.25 -6.51
CA PHE A 180 10.43 -0.67 -7.64
C PHE A 180 10.53 -2.13 -7.19
N GLY A 181 11.40 -2.46 -6.23
CA GLY A 181 11.52 -3.80 -5.65
C GLY A 181 10.22 -4.29 -5.00
N VAL A 182 9.54 -3.42 -4.24
CA VAL A 182 8.23 -3.73 -3.64
C VAL A 182 7.16 -3.92 -4.72
N ALA A 183 7.12 -3.05 -5.73
CA ALA A 183 6.18 -3.19 -6.84
C ALA A 183 6.43 -4.48 -7.64
N LEU A 184 7.69 -4.83 -7.88
CA LEU A 184 8.08 -6.09 -8.50
C LEU A 184 7.63 -7.29 -7.66
N PHE A 185 7.79 -7.22 -6.33
CA PHE A 185 7.34 -8.27 -5.43
C PHE A 185 5.81 -8.44 -5.46
N MET A 186 5.04 -7.35 -5.52
CA MET A 186 3.59 -7.41 -5.73
C MET A 186 3.23 -8.06 -7.08
N ILE A 187 3.98 -7.78 -8.14
CA ILE A 187 3.78 -8.39 -9.47
C ILE A 187 4.14 -9.88 -9.45
N ILE A 188 5.19 -10.30 -8.76
CA ILE A 188 5.60 -11.70 -8.67
C ILE A 188 4.52 -12.54 -7.98
N ILE A 189 3.91 -12.02 -6.91
CA ILE A 189 2.85 -12.73 -6.17
C ILE A 189 1.63 -13.00 -7.05
N ARG A 190 1.34 -12.10 -8.00
CA ARG A 190 0.29 -12.30 -9.01
C ARG A 190 0.50 -13.59 -9.81
N GLY A 191 1.76 -13.93 -10.12
CA GLY A 191 2.11 -15.10 -10.93
C GLY A 191 2.22 -16.42 -10.15
N ILE A 192 2.30 -16.36 -8.82
CA ILE A 192 2.52 -17.54 -7.97
C ILE A 192 1.22 -18.02 -7.34
N ASN A 193 0.34 -17.10 -6.92
CA ASN A 193 -0.78 -17.46 -6.07
C ASN A 193 -2.06 -17.74 -6.87
N PRO A 194 -2.79 -18.81 -6.53
CA PRO A 194 -4.10 -19.06 -7.11
C PRO A 194 -5.13 -18.06 -6.57
N ARG A 195 -6.22 -17.90 -7.32
CA ARG A 195 -7.34 -17.04 -6.96
C ARG A 195 -8.07 -17.51 -5.71
N VAL A 196 -8.43 -16.57 -4.83
CA VAL A 196 -9.14 -16.87 -3.57
C VAL A 196 -10.64 -16.58 -3.71
N LYS A 197 -11.48 -17.44 -3.12
CA LYS A 197 -12.93 -17.26 -3.08
C LYS A 197 -13.34 -16.08 -2.18
N ILE A 198 -14.43 -15.39 -2.54
CA ILE A 198 -14.94 -14.21 -1.84
C ILE A 198 -15.16 -14.43 -0.34
N ASP A 199 -15.77 -15.54 0.06
CA ASP A 199 -16.08 -15.78 1.48
C ASP A 199 -14.81 -15.97 2.32
N VAL A 200 -13.76 -16.55 1.75
CA VAL A 200 -12.48 -16.74 2.45
C VAL A 200 -11.76 -15.42 2.58
N LEU A 201 -11.80 -14.61 1.52
CA LEU A 201 -11.19 -13.28 1.45
C LEU A 201 -11.84 -12.32 2.46
N LEU A 202 -13.16 -12.18 2.45
CA LEU A 202 -13.87 -11.31 3.39
C LEU A 202 -13.69 -11.77 4.85
N ARG A 203 -13.74 -13.08 5.12
CA ARG A 203 -13.46 -13.59 6.47
C ARG A 203 -12.01 -13.30 6.89
N ALA A 204 -11.04 -13.40 5.98
CA ALA A 204 -9.64 -13.08 6.29
C ALA A 204 -9.45 -11.60 6.63
N GLY A 205 -10.07 -10.69 5.88
CA GLY A 205 -10.08 -9.26 6.17
C GLY A 205 -10.66 -8.95 7.55
N TRP A 206 -11.92 -9.34 7.79
CA TRP A 206 -12.65 -9.00 9.01
C TRP A 206 -12.16 -9.70 10.28
N SER A 207 -11.71 -10.96 10.20
CA SER A 207 -11.32 -11.71 11.40
C SER A 207 -9.81 -11.77 11.61
N LYS A 208 -9.05 -12.21 10.60
CA LYS A 208 -7.63 -12.54 10.77
C LYS A 208 -6.74 -11.29 10.69
N LEU A 209 -6.92 -10.45 9.67
CA LEU A 209 -6.07 -9.29 9.45
C LEU A 209 -6.30 -8.20 10.48
N ILE A 210 -7.56 -7.94 10.85
CA ILE A 210 -7.87 -7.01 11.95
C ILE A 210 -7.28 -7.51 13.27
N ALA A 211 -7.43 -8.79 13.61
CA ALA A 211 -6.85 -9.34 14.84
C ALA A 211 -5.32 -9.24 14.84
N LEU A 212 -4.65 -9.56 13.73
CA LEU A 212 -3.20 -9.42 13.59
C LEU A 212 -2.75 -7.96 13.71
N ALA A 213 -3.51 -7.02 13.13
CA ALA A 213 -3.21 -5.59 13.24
C ALA A 213 -3.31 -5.10 14.69
N PHE A 214 -4.31 -5.55 15.45
CA PHE A 214 -4.41 -5.21 16.89
C PHE A 214 -3.25 -5.80 17.71
N ILE A 215 -2.92 -7.07 17.49
CA ILE A 215 -1.75 -7.71 18.14
C ILE A 215 -0.50 -6.88 17.87
N ASN A 216 -0.34 -6.41 16.63
CA ASN A 216 0.79 -5.59 16.22
C ASN A 216 0.84 -4.23 16.94
N VAL A 217 -0.31 -3.59 17.19
CA VAL A 217 -0.41 -2.38 18.02
C VAL A 217 0.05 -2.64 19.44
N PHE A 218 -0.40 -3.73 20.06
CA PHE A 218 0.05 -4.08 21.41
C PHE A 218 1.55 -4.36 21.48
N ILE A 219 2.13 -5.00 20.46
CA ILE A 219 3.58 -5.23 20.37
C ILE A 219 4.33 -3.91 20.32
N ALA A 220 3.90 -2.95 19.48
CA ALA A 220 4.57 -1.64 19.41
C ALA A 220 4.49 -0.86 20.72
N VAL A 221 3.35 -0.89 21.40
CA VAL A 221 3.20 -0.29 22.74
C VAL A 221 4.11 -0.98 23.75
N ALA A 222 4.20 -2.32 23.73
CA ALA A 222 5.08 -3.07 24.61
C ALA A 222 6.57 -2.76 24.36
N LEU A 223 6.99 -2.62 23.11
CA LEU A 223 8.36 -2.23 22.75
C LEU A 223 8.72 -0.84 23.28
N LEU A 224 7.77 0.10 23.24
CA LEU A 224 7.93 1.45 23.80
C LEU A 224 8.06 1.39 25.32
N TYR A 225 7.21 0.61 26.00
CA TYR A 225 7.27 0.44 27.46
C TYR A 225 8.56 -0.25 27.94
N LEU A 226 9.10 -1.19 27.16
CA LEU A 226 10.35 -1.89 27.47
C LEU A 226 11.60 -1.05 27.19
N GLY A 227 11.46 0.14 26.58
CA GLY A 227 12.57 1.06 26.31
C GLY A 227 13.57 0.54 25.27
N VAL A 228 13.21 -0.48 24.48
CA VAL A 228 14.06 -1.06 23.43
C VAL A 228 14.22 -0.08 22.26
N VAL A 229 13.19 0.74 22.04
CA VAL A 229 13.20 1.83 21.07
C VAL A 229 12.91 3.10 21.85
N GLY A 230 13.87 4.03 21.89
CA GLY A 230 13.60 5.37 22.42
C GLY A 230 12.44 5.98 21.65
N VAL A 231 11.54 6.65 22.36
CA VAL A 231 10.56 7.55 21.74
C VAL A 231 11.35 8.40 20.73
N GLY A 232 10.89 8.44 19.47
CA GLY A 232 11.53 9.27 18.44
C GLY A 232 11.85 10.68 18.98
N PRO A 233 12.91 11.33 18.45
CA PRO A 233 13.59 12.48 19.06
C PRO A 233 12.68 13.54 19.69
#